data_AF-A0A420CJ32-F1
#
_entry.id   AF-A0A420CJ32-F1
#
_cell.length_a   1.000
_cell.length_b   1.000
_cell.length_c   1.000
_cell.angle_alpha   90.00
_cell.angle_beta   90.00
_cell.angle_gamma   90.00
#
_symmetry.space_group_name_H-M   'P 1'
#
loop_
_entity.id
_entity.type
_entity.pdbx_description
1 polymer ?
#
loop_
_entity_poly.entity_id
_entity_poly.type
_entity_poly.pdbx_seq_one_letter_code
_entity_poly.pdbx_strand_id
1 'polypeptide(L)'
;MKIELKKYKEQLQDWPAQGYHIMAQYDDEKIVVYQSYRKEIGEFAVKNQFFGGSFSLERMTWIKPNFLWMMYRNGWGRKEGQEYVLAIHLKKEAFIKYLENAIYSSYNTSFGISREDWQKQVKESSVRLQWDPDHDPFGNKLERRAIQIGLRNEFIRSFSKDDILLIENISDFVAEQYQFVLNDDLDNLIIPEEKPLLFDDEVLNRKLNLR
;
A
#
# COMPACT_ATOMS: atom_id res chain seq x y z
N MET A 1 14.42 -1.88 -12.67
CA MET A 1 13.17 -1.47 -11.99
C MET A 1 12.66 -0.19 -12.64
N LYS A 2 11.34 0.00 -12.71
CA LYS A 2 10.66 1.17 -13.29
C LYS A 2 10.24 2.17 -12.22
N ILE A 3 10.11 1.74 -10.97
CA ILE A 3 9.96 2.67 -9.85
C ILE A 3 11.17 3.61 -9.74
N GLU A 4 10.88 4.87 -9.48
CA GLU A 4 11.86 5.91 -9.20
C GLU A 4 12.36 5.77 -7.77
N LEU A 5 13.65 6.05 -7.56
CA LEU A 5 14.35 5.79 -6.31
C LEU A 5 15.02 7.07 -5.81
N LYS A 6 15.00 7.30 -4.49
CA LYS A 6 15.65 8.45 -3.85
C LYS A 6 16.14 8.08 -2.46
N LYS A 7 17.21 8.73 -2.00
CA LYS A 7 17.75 8.47 -0.66
C LYS A 7 16.70 8.75 0.40
N TYR A 8 16.57 7.86 1.38
CA TYR A 8 15.59 7.99 2.45
C TYR A 8 15.71 9.33 3.20
N LYS A 9 16.94 9.72 3.56
CA LYS A 9 17.19 10.99 4.28
C LYS A 9 16.91 12.25 3.47
N GLU A 10 16.97 12.19 2.14
CA GLU A 10 16.59 13.32 1.28
C GLU A 10 15.08 13.48 1.25
N GLN A 11 14.35 12.37 1.13
CA GLN A 11 12.88 12.39 1.13
C GLN A 11 12.28 12.80 2.48
N LEU A 12 12.90 12.36 3.58
CA LEU A 12 12.41 12.60 4.93
C LEU A 12 12.27 14.10 5.27
N GLN A 13 13.06 14.97 4.62
CA GLN A 13 13.01 16.42 4.81
C GLN A 13 11.70 17.03 4.30
N ASP A 14 11.12 16.44 3.26
CA ASP A 14 9.89 16.91 2.61
C ASP A 14 8.64 16.17 3.11
N TRP A 15 8.83 15.07 3.83
CA TRP A 15 7.71 14.24 4.29
C TRP A 15 6.99 14.85 5.49
N PRO A 16 5.64 14.76 5.54
CA PRO A 16 4.89 15.22 6.69
C PRO A 16 5.25 14.40 7.93
N ALA A 17 5.50 15.07 9.06
CA ALA A 17 5.91 14.40 10.31
C ALA A 17 4.74 13.71 11.05
N GLN A 18 3.51 14.15 10.82
CA GLN A 18 2.32 13.70 11.55
C GLN A 18 1.04 13.75 10.69
N GLY A 19 -0.01 13.06 11.15
CA GLY A 19 -1.33 13.10 10.52
C GLY A 19 -1.55 12.02 9.46
N TYR A 20 -2.65 12.13 8.72
CA TYR A 20 -3.08 11.12 7.75
C TYR A 20 -2.61 11.50 6.36
N HIS A 21 -1.70 10.68 5.80
CA HIS A 21 -1.10 10.93 4.49
C HIS A 21 -1.08 9.65 3.67
N ILE A 22 -1.52 9.73 2.43
CA ILE A 22 -1.31 8.66 1.46
C ILE A 22 0.05 8.92 0.82
N MET A 23 1.12 8.41 1.44
CA MET A 23 2.45 8.42 0.85
C MET A 23 2.52 7.39 -0.27
N ALA A 24 2.91 7.82 -1.46
CA ALA A 24 2.96 6.95 -2.65
C ALA A 24 3.91 7.51 -3.72
N GLN A 25 4.33 6.63 -4.63
CA GLN A 25 4.86 7.03 -5.93
C GLN A 25 3.72 7.04 -6.96
N TYR A 26 3.48 8.19 -7.61
CA TYR A 26 2.38 8.34 -8.56
C TYR A 26 2.64 9.45 -9.59
N ASP A 27 1.98 9.34 -10.72
CA ASP A 27 1.85 10.38 -11.75
C ASP A 27 0.36 10.62 -12.08
N ASP A 28 0.04 11.13 -13.26
CA ASP A 28 -1.36 11.36 -13.67
C ASP A 28 -2.08 10.06 -14.04
N GLU A 29 -1.35 9.03 -14.46
CA GLU A 29 -1.90 7.77 -14.98
C GLU A 29 -1.89 6.65 -13.93
N LYS A 30 -0.83 6.58 -13.11
CA LYS A 30 -0.57 5.44 -12.23
C LYS A 30 -0.19 5.81 -10.81
N ILE A 31 -0.38 4.85 -9.92
CA ILE A 31 0.13 4.83 -8.55
C ILE A 31 0.76 3.47 -8.27
N VAL A 32 1.88 3.46 -7.56
CA VAL A 32 2.54 2.22 -7.12
C VAL A 32 1.93 1.76 -5.81
N VAL A 33 1.57 0.48 -5.75
CA VAL A 33 1.20 -0.21 -4.51
C VAL A 33 2.02 -1.46 -4.33
N TYR A 34 2.25 -1.84 -3.07
CA TYR A 34 3.13 -2.94 -2.71
C TYR A 34 2.34 -4.09 -2.08
N GLN A 35 2.77 -5.30 -2.44
CA GLN A 35 2.33 -6.55 -1.84
C GLN A 35 3.51 -7.53 -1.75
N SER A 36 3.35 -8.59 -0.97
CA SER A 36 4.34 -9.68 -0.93
C SER A 36 3.68 -11.02 -0.73
N TYR A 37 4.27 -12.04 -1.33
CA TYR A 37 3.71 -13.39 -1.37
C TYR A 37 4.79 -14.46 -1.30
N ARG A 38 4.34 -15.72 -1.25
CA ARG A 38 5.17 -16.87 -1.62
C ARG A 38 5.62 -16.74 -3.07
N LYS A 39 6.81 -17.28 -3.35
CA LYS A 39 7.44 -17.30 -4.67
C LYS A 39 6.50 -17.69 -5.81
N GLU A 40 5.69 -18.73 -5.63
CA GLU A 40 4.75 -19.21 -6.66
C GLU A 40 3.76 -18.14 -7.15
N ILE A 41 3.19 -17.35 -6.23
CA ILE A 41 2.25 -16.26 -6.58
C ILE A 41 3.02 -15.12 -7.25
N GLY A 42 4.17 -14.74 -6.67
CA GLY A 42 4.99 -13.65 -7.18
C GLY A 42 5.51 -13.89 -8.59
N GLU A 43 6.08 -15.08 -8.84
CA GLU A 43 6.58 -15.47 -10.16
C GLU A 43 5.46 -15.55 -11.19
N PHE A 44 4.30 -16.08 -10.82
CA PHE A 44 3.13 -16.07 -11.71
C PHE A 44 2.76 -14.63 -12.08
N ALA A 45 2.63 -13.75 -11.08
CA ALA A 45 2.20 -12.38 -11.28
C ALA A 45 3.16 -11.59 -12.17
N VAL A 46 4.47 -11.69 -11.92
CA VAL A 46 5.49 -11.00 -12.72
C VAL A 46 5.60 -11.57 -14.12
N LYS A 47 5.50 -12.89 -14.30
CA LYS A 47 5.57 -13.51 -15.63
C LYS A 47 4.36 -13.12 -16.50
N ASN A 48 3.17 -13.09 -15.91
CA ASN A 48 1.92 -12.94 -16.66
C ASN A 48 1.36 -11.52 -16.62
N GLN A 49 1.89 -10.65 -15.75
CA GLN A 49 1.42 -9.27 -15.55
C GLN A 49 -0.03 -9.18 -15.06
N PHE A 50 -0.49 -10.21 -14.35
CA PHE A 50 -1.77 -10.25 -13.64
C PHE A 50 -1.70 -11.32 -12.54
N PHE A 51 -2.55 -11.21 -11.52
CA PHE A 51 -2.66 -12.21 -10.47
C PHE A 51 -3.58 -13.37 -10.87
N GLY A 52 -3.08 -14.59 -10.73
CA GLY A 52 -3.80 -15.83 -11.00
C GLY A 52 -3.09 -17.03 -10.38
N GLY A 53 -3.40 -18.25 -10.83
CA GLY A 53 -2.80 -19.47 -10.30
C GLY A 53 -3.08 -19.63 -8.80
N SER A 54 -2.02 -19.68 -7.97
CA SER A 54 -2.11 -19.82 -6.52
C SER A 54 -2.66 -18.57 -5.79
N PHE A 55 -2.88 -17.46 -6.50
CA PHE A 55 -3.50 -16.26 -5.93
C PHE A 55 -4.99 -16.49 -5.62
N SER A 56 -5.44 -16.11 -4.42
CA SER A 56 -6.84 -16.30 -4.00
C SER A 56 -7.70 -15.09 -4.36
N LEU A 57 -8.71 -15.31 -5.22
CA LEU A 57 -9.72 -14.31 -5.54
C LEU A 57 -10.90 -14.28 -4.54
N GLU A 58 -10.94 -15.22 -3.60
CA GLU A 58 -12.04 -15.37 -2.64
C GLU A 58 -11.75 -14.72 -1.29
N ARG A 59 -10.48 -14.47 -0.98
CA ARG A 59 -10.06 -13.78 0.25
C ARG A 59 -9.79 -12.31 -0.03
N MET A 60 -9.96 -11.48 0.98
CA MET A 60 -9.56 -10.09 0.89
C MET A 60 -8.04 -9.97 0.72
N THR A 61 -7.62 -9.17 -0.25
CA THR A 61 -6.21 -8.80 -0.45
C THR A 61 -5.98 -7.36 0.02
N TRP A 62 -4.81 -7.08 0.60
CA TRP A 62 -4.49 -5.75 1.14
C TRP A 62 -3.35 -5.12 0.36
N ILE A 63 -3.58 -3.95 -0.23
CA ILE A 63 -2.59 -3.15 -0.95
C ILE A 63 -2.11 -1.99 -0.06
N LYS A 64 -0.85 -1.59 -0.23
CA LYS A 64 -0.22 -0.48 0.52
C LYS A 64 0.49 0.44 -0.46
N PRO A 65 0.15 1.72 -0.54
CA PRO A 65 0.86 2.66 -1.41
C PRO A 65 2.23 3.08 -0.86
N ASN A 66 2.46 2.89 0.44
CA ASN A 66 3.70 3.25 1.12
C ASN A 66 4.64 2.04 1.31
N PHE A 67 5.89 2.20 0.89
CA PHE A 67 6.93 1.18 0.87
C PHE A 67 7.34 0.74 2.27
N LEU A 68 7.67 1.68 3.17
CA LEU A 68 8.12 1.34 4.52
C LEU A 68 7.02 0.67 5.35
N TRP A 69 5.76 1.06 5.14
CA TRP A 69 4.63 0.31 5.69
C TRP A 69 4.59 -1.13 5.18
N MET A 70 4.85 -1.36 3.90
CA MET A 70 4.98 -2.71 3.38
C MET A 70 6.18 -3.46 3.99
N MET A 71 7.34 -2.83 4.12
CA MET A 71 8.55 -3.43 4.70
C MET A 71 8.37 -3.83 6.16
N TYR A 72 7.72 -2.98 6.95
CA TYR A 72 7.32 -3.34 8.31
C TYR A 72 6.41 -4.58 8.33
N ARG A 73 5.43 -4.64 7.40
CA ARG A 73 4.44 -5.71 7.35
C ARG A 73 5.02 -7.05 6.92
N ASN A 74 5.94 -7.09 5.98
CA ASN A 74 6.61 -8.33 5.55
C ASN A 74 7.98 -8.58 6.23
N GLY A 75 8.42 -7.69 7.13
CA GLY A 75 9.73 -7.79 7.77
C GLY A 75 10.87 -7.72 6.76
N TRP A 76 10.82 -6.76 5.83
CA TRP A 76 11.78 -6.61 4.74
C TRP A 76 11.92 -7.86 3.86
N GLY A 77 10.78 -8.49 3.55
CA GLY A 77 10.75 -9.72 2.75
C GLY A 77 11.25 -10.99 3.45
N ARG A 78 11.38 -10.97 4.79
CA ARG A 78 11.91 -12.12 5.56
C ARG A 78 10.84 -12.96 6.25
N LYS A 79 9.59 -12.49 6.32
CA LYS A 79 8.50 -13.27 6.95
C LYS A 79 8.08 -14.41 6.02
N GLU A 80 7.82 -15.56 6.63
CA GLU A 80 7.36 -16.76 5.91
C GLU A 80 6.11 -16.45 5.09
N GLY A 81 6.14 -16.81 3.80
CA GLY A 81 5.09 -16.59 2.84
C GLY A 81 4.94 -15.16 2.30
N GLN A 82 5.91 -14.29 2.59
CA GLN A 82 5.96 -12.89 2.16
C GLN A 82 7.34 -12.51 1.59
N GLU A 83 8.08 -13.48 1.07
CA GLU A 83 9.46 -13.33 0.60
C GLU A 83 9.56 -12.70 -0.79
N TYR A 84 8.52 -12.85 -1.61
CA TYR A 84 8.48 -12.30 -2.97
C TYR A 84 7.75 -10.95 -2.96
N VAL A 85 8.51 -9.86 -2.97
CA VAL A 85 7.99 -8.49 -2.87
C VAL A 85 7.73 -7.90 -4.24
N LEU A 86 6.53 -7.35 -4.42
CA LEU A 86 6.06 -6.79 -5.68
C LEU A 86 5.81 -5.30 -5.56
N ALA A 87 6.31 -4.54 -6.55
CA ALA A 87 5.79 -3.21 -6.86
C ALA A 87 4.77 -3.33 -8.00
N ILE A 88 3.56 -2.87 -7.77
CA ILE A 88 2.42 -3.00 -8.69
C ILE A 88 2.03 -1.60 -9.13
N HIS A 89 2.25 -1.28 -10.41
CA HIS A 89 1.77 -0.06 -11.01
C HIS A 89 0.29 -0.25 -11.32
N LEU A 90 -0.56 0.44 -10.56
CA LEU A 90 -2.01 0.40 -10.67
C LEU A 90 -2.48 1.66 -11.39
N LYS A 91 -3.54 1.56 -12.20
CA LYS A 91 -4.25 2.74 -12.70
C LYS A 91 -4.66 3.63 -11.53
N LYS A 92 -4.32 4.92 -11.60
CA LYS A 92 -4.65 5.87 -10.55
C LYS A 92 -6.17 6.03 -10.39
N GLU A 93 -6.91 6.00 -11.49
CA GLU A 93 -8.38 5.99 -11.49
C GLU A 93 -8.98 4.79 -10.74
N ALA A 94 -8.38 3.60 -10.87
CA ALA A 94 -8.83 2.42 -10.16
C ALA A 94 -8.57 2.56 -8.65
N PHE A 95 -7.40 3.09 -8.27
CA PHE A 95 -7.09 3.37 -6.87
C PHE A 95 -8.07 4.36 -6.24
N ILE A 96 -8.42 5.45 -6.95
CA ILE A 96 -9.42 6.43 -6.51
C ILE A 96 -10.77 5.75 -6.33
N LYS A 97 -11.21 4.95 -7.31
CA LYS A 97 -12.46 4.17 -7.22
C LYS A 97 -12.49 3.25 -6.00
N TYR A 98 -11.36 2.63 -5.63
CA TYR A 98 -11.29 1.81 -4.42
C TYR A 98 -11.53 2.68 -3.17
N LEU A 99 -10.88 3.83 -3.06
CA LEU A 99 -11.03 4.75 -1.93
C LEU A 99 -12.46 5.33 -1.80
N GLU A 100 -13.10 5.66 -2.92
CA GLU A 100 -14.49 6.11 -2.97
C GLU A 100 -15.45 5.05 -2.40
N ASN A 101 -15.18 3.76 -2.69
CA ASN A 101 -15.98 2.63 -2.23
C ASN A 101 -15.56 2.09 -0.85
N ALA A 102 -14.47 2.61 -0.27
CA ALA A 102 -13.92 2.08 0.96
C ALA A 102 -14.76 2.43 2.20
N ILE A 103 -14.92 1.46 3.09
CA ILE A 103 -15.48 1.62 4.45
C ILE A 103 -14.37 1.40 5.48
N TYR A 104 -14.34 2.24 6.52
CA TYR A 104 -13.37 2.13 7.62
C TYR A 104 -13.49 0.78 8.34
N SER A 105 -12.36 0.07 8.50
CA SER A 105 -12.28 -1.24 9.14
C SER A 105 -12.45 -1.22 10.67
N SER A 106 -12.44 -0.02 11.27
CA SER A 106 -12.68 0.21 12.70
C SER A 106 -13.78 1.26 12.87
N TYR A 107 -14.59 1.08 13.92
CA TYR A 107 -15.67 2.02 14.25
C TYR A 107 -15.11 3.30 14.87
N ASN A 108 -15.65 4.44 14.44
CA ASN A 108 -15.43 5.74 15.07
C ASN A 108 -16.79 6.43 15.26
N THR A 109 -17.01 7.01 16.43
CA THR A 109 -18.23 7.79 16.73
C THR A 109 -18.38 9.01 15.84
N SER A 110 -17.29 9.52 15.25
CA SER A 110 -17.32 10.63 14.30
C SER A 110 -17.98 10.30 12.95
N PHE A 111 -18.26 9.04 12.66
CA PHE A 111 -18.90 8.63 11.40
C PHE A 111 -20.39 8.98 11.31
N GLY A 112 -21.02 9.37 12.42
CA GLY A 112 -22.43 9.75 12.43
C GLY A 112 -23.42 8.61 12.17
N ILE A 113 -22.96 7.35 12.25
CA ILE A 113 -23.78 6.13 12.13
C ILE A 113 -23.65 5.28 13.40
N SER A 114 -24.64 4.42 13.64
CA SER A 114 -24.58 3.49 14.76
C SER A 114 -23.49 2.43 14.55
N ARG A 115 -23.03 1.80 15.64
CA ARG A 115 -22.08 0.68 15.57
C ARG A 115 -22.66 -0.51 14.81
N GLU A 116 -23.97 -0.73 14.91
CA GLU A 116 -24.69 -1.81 14.21
C GLU A 116 -24.73 -1.56 12.70
N ASP A 117 -25.07 -0.33 12.30
CA ASP A 117 -25.06 0.08 10.89
C ASP A 117 -23.65 -0.02 10.30
N TRP A 118 -22.63 0.43 11.05
CA TRP A 118 -21.23 0.29 10.64
C TRP A 118 -20.84 -1.18 10.45
N GLN A 119 -21.21 -2.07 11.36
CA GLN A 119 -20.92 -3.51 11.23
C GLN A 119 -21.56 -4.11 9.98
N LYS A 120 -22.81 -3.71 9.68
CA LYS A 120 -23.50 -4.13 8.46
C LYS A 120 -22.77 -3.64 7.22
N GLN A 121 -22.43 -2.36 7.15
CA GLN A 121 -21.68 -1.77 6.04
C GLN A 121 -20.32 -2.45 5.84
N VAL A 122 -19.57 -2.72 6.91
CA VAL A 122 -18.27 -3.42 6.83
C VAL A 122 -18.41 -4.87 6.38
N LYS A 123 -19.49 -5.54 6.75
CA LYS A 123 -19.78 -6.92 6.33
C LYS A 123 -20.15 -6.99 4.86
N GLU A 124 -20.86 -6.00 4.34
CA GLU A 124 -21.32 -5.93 2.95
C GLU A 124 -20.28 -5.32 2.01
N SER A 125 -19.38 -4.46 2.51
CA SER A 125 -18.45 -3.70 1.66
C SER A 125 -17.37 -4.55 0.99
N SER A 126 -17.18 -4.37 -0.31
CA SER A 126 -16.11 -4.98 -1.07
C SER A 126 -14.75 -4.29 -0.92
N VAL A 127 -14.73 -3.08 -0.34
CA VAL A 127 -13.49 -2.32 -0.09
C VAL A 127 -13.40 -1.86 1.37
N ARG A 128 -12.32 -2.24 2.05
CA ARG A 128 -12.03 -1.80 3.42
C ARG A 128 -10.85 -0.85 3.44
N LEU A 129 -10.89 0.12 4.33
CA LEU A 129 -9.79 1.05 4.57
C LEU A 129 -9.36 0.98 6.03
N GLN A 130 -8.06 0.96 6.25
CA GLN A 130 -7.47 1.01 7.59
C GLN A 130 -6.30 1.99 7.62
N TRP A 131 -6.27 2.81 8.66
CA TRP A 131 -5.14 3.65 8.99
C TRP A 131 -4.39 3.05 10.18
N ASP A 132 -3.09 2.83 10.02
CA ASP A 132 -2.17 2.35 11.05
C ASP A 132 -1.07 3.40 11.28
N PRO A 133 -0.29 3.32 12.37
CA PRO A 133 0.94 4.11 12.46
C PRO A 133 1.84 3.82 11.26
N ASP A 134 2.43 4.86 10.68
CA ASP A 134 3.55 4.68 9.78
C ASP A 134 4.80 4.25 10.58
N HIS A 135 5.83 3.77 9.88
CA HIS A 135 7.04 3.25 10.50
C HIS A 135 8.30 3.75 9.80
N ASP A 136 9.34 3.97 10.58
CA ASP A 136 10.69 4.21 10.06
C ASP A 136 11.34 2.90 9.54
N PRO A 137 12.53 2.97 8.91
CA PRO A 137 13.21 1.78 8.40
C PRO A 137 13.48 0.69 9.46
N PHE A 138 13.64 1.07 10.73
CA PHE A 138 13.87 0.17 11.85
C PHE A 138 12.57 -0.45 12.40
N GLY A 139 11.40 0.04 11.97
CA GLY A 139 10.11 -0.41 12.46
C GLY A 139 9.65 0.31 13.73
N ASN A 140 10.18 1.49 14.04
CA ASN A 140 9.62 2.35 15.09
C ASN A 140 8.38 3.07 14.56
N LYS A 141 7.38 3.23 15.42
CA LYS A 141 6.14 3.94 15.08
C LYS A 141 6.40 5.43 14.90
N LEU A 142 5.73 6.03 13.93
CA LEU A 142 5.71 7.47 13.69
C LEU A 142 4.33 8.06 14.02
N GLU A 143 4.27 9.38 14.23
CA GLU A 143 3.02 10.13 14.41
C GLU A 143 2.24 10.27 13.09
N ARG A 144 2.92 10.14 11.95
CA ARG A 144 2.28 9.99 10.65
C ARG A 144 1.55 8.65 10.57
N ARG A 145 0.42 8.62 9.86
CA ARG A 145 -0.39 7.44 9.59
C ARG A 145 -0.15 6.91 8.19
N ALA A 146 -0.14 5.60 8.04
CA ALA A 146 -0.08 4.89 6.77
C ALA A 146 -1.42 4.17 6.50
N ILE A 147 -1.85 4.21 5.24
CA ILE A 147 -3.09 3.56 4.79
C ILE A 147 -2.83 2.15 4.25
N GLN A 148 -3.78 1.25 4.45
CA GLN A 148 -3.93 0.03 3.67
C GLN A 148 -5.38 -0.15 3.21
N ILE A 149 -5.53 -0.72 2.02
CA ILE A 149 -6.83 -0.86 1.35
C ILE A 149 -7.06 -2.35 1.08
N GLY A 150 -8.14 -2.88 1.64
CA GLY A 150 -8.55 -4.27 1.52
C GLY A 150 -9.57 -4.44 0.39
N LEU A 151 -9.31 -5.30 -0.58
CA LEU A 151 -10.15 -5.55 -1.76
C LEU A 151 -10.69 -6.98 -1.74
N ARG A 152 -11.97 -7.16 -2.02
CA ARG A 152 -12.63 -8.48 -2.20
C ARG A 152 -13.74 -8.40 -3.25
N ASN A 153 -14.40 -9.53 -3.50
CA ASN A 153 -15.53 -9.65 -4.44
C ASN A 153 -15.17 -9.13 -5.85
N GLU A 154 -15.90 -8.15 -6.38
CA GLU A 154 -15.65 -7.55 -7.69
C GLU A 154 -14.33 -6.78 -7.75
N PHE A 155 -13.90 -6.14 -6.67
CA PHE A 155 -12.71 -5.29 -6.65
C PHE A 155 -11.40 -6.09 -6.64
N ILE A 156 -11.38 -7.28 -6.03
CA ILE A 156 -10.20 -8.15 -6.16
C ILE A 156 -10.09 -8.73 -7.58
N ARG A 157 -11.20 -8.93 -8.27
CA ARG A 157 -11.20 -9.43 -9.66
C ARG A 157 -10.65 -8.37 -10.62
N SER A 158 -11.13 -7.13 -10.55
CA SER A 158 -10.59 -6.04 -11.38
C SER A 158 -9.13 -5.74 -11.01
N PHE A 159 -8.80 -5.67 -9.71
CA PHE A 159 -7.41 -5.51 -9.24
C PHE A 159 -6.50 -6.62 -9.78
N SER A 160 -6.95 -7.87 -9.79
CA SER A 160 -6.10 -8.99 -10.19
C SER A 160 -5.69 -8.94 -11.66
N LYS A 161 -6.34 -8.14 -12.51
CA LYS A 161 -6.12 -8.20 -13.97
C LYS A 161 -6.33 -6.88 -14.70
N ASP A 162 -7.50 -6.25 -14.55
CA ASP A 162 -7.93 -5.14 -15.40
C ASP A 162 -7.32 -3.79 -14.98
N ASP A 163 -7.01 -3.64 -13.69
CA ASP A 163 -6.56 -2.37 -13.10
C ASP A 163 -5.01 -2.24 -13.09
N ILE A 164 -4.29 -3.33 -13.33
CA ILE A 164 -2.82 -3.38 -13.29
C ILE A 164 -2.21 -2.97 -14.62
N LEU A 165 -1.17 -2.13 -14.54
CA LEU A 165 -0.37 -1.68 -15.68
C LEU A 165 0.97 -2.42 -15.77
N LEU A 166 1.59 -2.71 -14.63
CA LEU A 166 2.89 -3.38 -14.55
C LEU A 166 3.07 -4.01 -13.16
N ILE A 167 3.68 -5.19 -13.10
CA ILE A 167 4.12 -5.87 -11.87
C ILE A 167 5.62 -6.11 -11.95
N GLU A 168 6.36 -5.57 -10.99
CA GLU A 168 7.80 -5.73 -10.85
C GLU A 168 8.13 -6.60 -9.64
N ASN A 169 9.06 -7.55 -9.79
CA ASN A 169 9.73 -8.17 -8.66
C ASN A 169 10.81 -7.20 -8.13
N ILE A 170 10.69 -6.80 -6.86
CA ILE A 170 11.67 -5.94 -6.19
C ILE A 170 12.37 -6.64 -5.02
N SER A 171 12.29 -7.97 -4.94
CA SER A 171 12.80 -8.74 -3.79
C SER A 171 14.31 -8.57 -3.58
N ASP A 172 15.10 -8.62 -4.65
CA ASP A 172 16.56 -8.45 -4.56
C ASP A 172 16.92 -7.04 -4.09
N PHE A 173 16.23 -6.03 -4.62
CA PHE A 173 16.37 -4.65 -4.16
C PHE A 173 16.01 -4.50 -2.67
N VAL A 174 14.89 -5.07 -2.23
CA VAL A 174 14.50 -5.05 -0.81
C VAL A 174 15.57 -5.69 0.08
N ALA A 175 16.13 -6.82 -0.34
CA ALA A 175 17.19 -7.52 0.40
C ALA A 175 18.49 -6.69 0.49
N GLU A 176 18.86 -6.02 -0.61
CA GLU A 176 19.99 -5.09 -0.67
C GLU A 176 19.79 -3.90 0.27
N GLN A 177 18.64 -3.22 0.17
CA GLN A 177 18.35 -2.04 0.98
C GLN A 177 18.25 -2.36 2.46
N TYR A 178 17.76 -3.55 2.81
CA TYR A 178 17.71 -3.98 4.20
C TYR A 178 19.10 -4.14 4.84
N GLN A 179 20.17 -4.37 4.05
CA GLN A 179 21.53 -4.39 4.61
C GLN A 179 21.92 -3.05 5.20
N PHE A 180 21.52 -1.93 4.59
CA PHE A 180 21.78 -0.60 5.14
C PHE A 180 21.05 -0.40 6.47
N VAL A 181 19.82 -0.89 6.60
CA VAL A 181 19.06 -0.84 7.85
C VAL A 181 19.72 -1.69 8.94
N LEU A 182 20.17 -2.90 8.62
CA LEU A 182 20.86 -3.78 9.58
C LEU A 182 22.18 -3.20 10.08
N ASN A 183 22.85 -2.41 9.25
CA ASN A 183 24.13 -1.78 9.56
C ASN A 183 24.01 -0.33 10.09
N ASP A 184 22.78 0.14 10.36
CA ASP A 184 22.51 1.53 10.81
C ASP A 184 23.02 2.61 9.83
N ASP A 185 23.07 2.28 8.54
CA ASP A 185 23.60 3.15 7.46
C ASP A 185 22.46 3.79 6.65
N LEU A 186 21.65 4.61 7.31
CA LEU A 186 20.54 5.29 6.63
C LEU A 186 20.99 6.37 5.63
N ASP A 187 22.27 6.74 5.58
CA ASP A 187 22.82 7.68 4.59
C ASP A 187 22.91 7.08 3.18
N ASN A 188 22.99 5.75 3.11
CA ASN A 188 23.02 4.98 1.87
C ASN A 188 21.72 4.23 1.59
N LEU A 189 20.75 4.24 2.51
CA LEU A 189 19.42 3.67 2.27
C LEU A 189 18.70 4.42 1.14
N ILE A 190 18.42 3.70 0.05
CA ILE A 190 17.63 4.17 -1.08
C ILE A 190 16.27 3.46 -1.03
N ILE A 191 15.19 4.22 -1.13
CA ILE A 191 13.82 3.66 -1.19
C ILE A 191 13.08 4.27 -2.38
N PRO A 192 11.89 3.74 -2.75
CA PRO A 192 11.06 4.38 -3.77
C PRO A 192 10.81 5.85 -3.44
N GLU A 193 10.83 6.72 -4.45
CA GLU A 193 10.47 8.12 -4.26
C GLU A 193 8.96 8.22 -4.01
N GLU A 194 8.57 8.73 -2.84
CA GLU A 194 7.19 8.86 -2.41
C GLU A 194 6.88 10.29 -1.95
N LYS A 195 5.68 10.75 -2.26
CA LYS A 195 5.15 12.05 -1.85
C LYS A 195 3.69 11.91 -1.41
N PRO A 196 3.15 12.84 -0.60
CA PRO A 196 1.75 12.80 -0.19
C PRO A 196 0.83 13.00 -1.40
N LEU A 197 -0.16 12.12 -1.54
CA LEU A 197 -1.23 12.23 -2.53
C LEU A 197 -2.43 12.98 -1.94
N LEU A 198 -2.87 14.02 -2.65
CA LEU A 198 -4.14 14.72 -2.45
C LEU A 198 -4.98 14.63 -3.73
N PHE A 199 -6.30 14.62 -3.57
CA PHE A 199 -7.25 14.58 -4.68
C PHE A 199 -7.86 15.96 -4.92
N ASP A 200 -8.30 16.25 -6.14
CA ASP A 200 -9.10 17.46 -6.42
C ASP A 200 -10.50 17.37 -5.76
N ASP A 201 -10.96 16.16 -5.43
CA ASP A 201 -12.20 15.93 -4.70
C ASP A 201 -12.02 16.14 -3.18
N GLU A 202 -12.43 17.31 -2.72
CA GLU A 202 -12.46 17.69 -1.30
C GLU A 202 -13.41 16.85 -0.43
N VAL A 203 -14.43 16.21 -1.00
CA VAL A 203 -15.27 15.26 -0.27
C VAL A 203 -14.48 13.99 0.02
N LEU A 204 -13.74 13.48 -0.96
CA LEU A 204 -12.87 12.32 -0.78
C LEU A 204 -11.72 12.61 0.20
N ASN A 205 -11.04 13.75 0.08
CA ASN A 205 -9.98 14.15 1.04
C ASN A 205 -10.52 14.16 2.48
N ARG A 206 -11.68 14.78 2.72
CA ARG A 206 -12.31 14.81 4.05
C ARG A 206 -12.73 13.43 4.54
N LYS A 207 -13.29 12.58 3.67
CA LYS A 207 -13.63 11.18 4.00
C LYS A 207 -12.39 10.43 4.49
N LEU A 208 -11.24 10.69 3.89
CA LEU A 208 -9.97 10.00 4.16
C LEU A 208 -9.13 10.67 5.28
N ASN A 209 -9.60 11.79 5.83
CA ASN A 209 -8.89 12.65 6.78
C ASN A 209 -7.58 13.26 6.23
N LEU A 210 -7.45 13.39 4.92
CA LEU A 210 -6.32 14.07 4.29
C LEU A 210 -6.46 15.57 4.49
N ARG A 211 -5.38 16.24 4.88
CA ARG A 211 -5.32 17.67 5.18
C ARG A 211 -4.08 18.29 4.58
#